data_AF-A0A3M7BSI1-F1
#
_entry.id   AF-A0A3M7BSI1-F1
#
_cell.length_a   1.000
_cell.length_b   1.000
_cell.length_c   1.000
_cell.angle_alpha   90.00
_cell.angle_beta   90.00
_cell.angle_gamma   90.00
#
_symmetry.space_group_name_H-M   'P 1'
#
loop_
_entity.id
_entity.type
_entity.pdbx_description
1 polymer ?
#
loop_
_entity_poly.entity_id
_entity_poly.type
_entity_poly.pdbx_seq_one_letter_code
_entity_poly.pdbx_strand_id
1 'polypeptide(L)'
;MVSVATPRGAMPPPPTPLPKRSTLGLKRDSSYLDTDDASSLSNTTKKLKVAFDPNVDVRIVDDWTEKSFDLVKEEVRLGVERHLAAGDQRDDSQYIKLLQTLSQDAGSGEAPSGKLLKKYILAIDAKVSSLGECGKLAAAVLDLSWVGRDEVFAGLYIRFLTSLATAHSKFIPSIMQSLVAHFARLPASSGRLAGENPVDRATMFTRVHMAIRILLRQVPSASAALARAMKGEFPNDLATTRSYVQYQKHLLRCADYAPELKAEILSIITQRLVSIDVQIQLDIEDLEEEAEERLLQQQTGHKGQPAEAEDSDDSDIDSVSESEETVTEDEQRLREVRLKVAKMDGTLDMLFEYYTPLIQNGPRAELNDAYQQLLSHFATFILPNRTRHAQFLVFHFSQTLPQHTTLFAQQCLSIAFQPSASTSIRLH
;
A
#
# COMPACT_ATOMS: atom_id res chain seq x y z
N MET A 1 -55.94 -3.14 -17.75
CA MET A 1 -56.72 -4.38 -17.95
C MET A 1 -56.04 -5.20 -19.03
N VAL A 2 -55.60 -6.40 -18.62
CA VAL A 2 -55.37 -7.63 -19.41
C VAL A 2 -54.31 -7.60 -20.52
N SER A 3 -53.10 -8.00 -20.11
CA SER A 3 -52.04 -8.60 -20.93
C SER A 3 -52.51 -9.90 -21.59
N VAL A 4 -52.08 -10.10 -22.83
CA VAL A 4 -52.18 -11.36 -23.58
C VAL A 4 -51.03 -12.28 -23.16
N ALA A 5 -51.36 -13.47 -22.68
CA ALA A 5 -50.43 -14.53 -22.30
C ALA A 5 -50.18 -15.49 -23.48
N THR A 6 -48.89 -15.76 -23.74
CA THR A 6 -48.39 -16.86 -24.58
C THR A 6 -48.01 -18.07 -23.70
N PRO A 7 -48.04 -19.30 -24.24
CA PRO A 7 -47.95 -20.53 -23.46
C PRO A 7 -46.50 -20.91 -23.09
N ARG A 8 -46.39 -21.61 -21.95
CA ARG A 8 -45.17 -22.21 -21.39
C ARG A 8 -44.75 -23.48 -22.13
N GLY A 9 -43.44 -23.70 -22.25
CA GLY A 9 -42.84 -25.04 -22.16
C GLY A 9 -41.79 -25.40 -23.21
N ALA A 10 -40.52 -25.04 -22.97
CA ALA A 10 -39.36 -25.81 -23.46
C ALA A 10 -38.15 -25.51 -22.56
N MET A 11 -37.61 -26.54 -21.90
CA MET A 11 -36.41 -26.46 -21.06
C MET A 11 -35.12 -26.42 -21.90
N PRO A 12 -34.04 -25.77 -21.43
CA PRO A 12 -32.73 -25.84 -22.08
C PRO A 12 -31.98 -27.16 -21.80
N PRO A 13 -31.04 -27.57 -22.66
CA PRO A 13 -30.32 -28.85 -22.57
C PRO A 13 -29.20 -28.84 -21.51
N PRO A 14 -28.73 -30.02 -21.05
CA PRO A 14 -27.75 -30.13 -19.95
C PRO A 14 -26.32 -29.82 -20.40
N PRO A 15 -25.43 -29.37 -19.47
CA PRO A 15 -24.06 -29.00 -19.78
C PRO A 15 -23.13 -30.23 -19.93
N THR A 16 -22.28 -30.17 -20.95
CA THR A 16 -21.23 -31.13 -21.33
C THR A 16 -20.04 -31.08 -20.35
N PRO A 17 -19.38 -32.22 -20.01
CA PRO A 17 -18.25 -32.23 -19.09
C PRO A 17 -16.89 -31.98 -19.79
N LEU A 18 -16.04 -31.15 -19.17
CA LEU A 18 -14.65 -30.88 -19.58
C LEU A 18 -13.67 -31.97 -19.07
N PRO A 19 -12.60 -32.30 -19.82
CA PRO A 19 -11.68 -33.38 -19.48
C PRO A 19 -10.60 -32.95 -18.47
N LYS A 20 -10.28 -33.85 -17.52
CA LYS A 20 -9.22 -33.67 -16.52
C LYS A 20 -7.83 -33.95 -17.10
N ARG A 21 -6.89 -33.04 -16.86
CA ARG A 21 -5.45 -33.13 -17.20
C ARG A 21 -4.73 -34.13 -16.28
N SER A 22 -3.83 -34.93 -16.86
CA SER A 22 -3.03 -35.96 -16.16
C SER A 22 -1.88 -35.35 -15.35
N THR A 23 -1.71 -35.78 -14.09
CA THR A 23 -0.52 -35.48 -13.28
C THR A 23 0.43 -36.68 -13.29
N LEU A 24 1.69 -36.44 -13.66
CA LEU A 24 2.79 -37.41 -13.60
C LEU A 24 3.11 -37.73 -12.13
N GLY A 25 3.12 -39.03 -11.78
CA GLY A 25 3.63 -39.52 -10.50
C GLY A 25 5.11 -39.91 -10.63
N LEU A 26 5.96 -39.31 -9.80
CA LEU A 26 7.34 -39.75 -9.58
C LEU A 26 7.34 -41.12 -8.87
N LYS A 27 7.92 -42.13 -9.53
CA LYS A 27 8.26 -43.42 -8.92
C LYS A 27 9.63 -43.31 -8.25
N ARG A 28 9.68 -43.55 -6.93
CA ARG A 28 10.93 -43.77 -6.21
C ARG A 28 11.21 -45.27 -6.22
N ASP A 29 12.32 -45.64 -6.85
CA ASP A 29 12.81 -47.00 -6.97
C ASP A 29 13.49 -47.42 -5.66
N SER A 30 13.17 -48.60 -5.14
CA SER A 30 13.84 -49.19 -3.98
C SER A 30 14.07 -50.68 -4.23
N SER A 31 15.07 -50.96 -5.07
CA SER A 31 15.66 -52.28 -5.23
C SER A 31 17.00 -52.31 -4.48
N TYR A 32 17.06 -53.00 -3.36
CA TYR A 32 18.10 -54.00 -3.02
C TYR A 32 17.94 -54.38 -1.54
N LEU A 33 17.61 -55.65 -1.29
CA LEU A 33 18.20 -56.52 -0.26
C LEU A 33 17.39 -57.82 -0.25
N ASP A 34 17.90 -58.79 -0.99
CA ASP A 34 17.60 -60.22 -0.84
C ASP A 34 18.04 -60.69 0.55
N THR A 35 17.21 -61.49 1.20
CA THR A 35 17.63 -62.79 1.77
C THR A 35 16.40 -63.61 2.16
N ASP A 36 16.49 -64.88 1.80
CA ASP A 36 15.49 -65.95 1.87
C ASP A 36 14.83 -66.13 3.24
N ASP A 37 13.50 -66.35 3.25
CA ASP A 37 12.97 -67.60 3.82
C ASP A 37 11.47 -67.84 3.56
N ALA A 38 11.21 -69.08 3.15
CA ALA A 38 10.02 -69.89 3.38
C ALA A 38 8.61 -69.37 2.99
N SER A 39 8.17 -69.87 1.84
CA SER A 39 6.83 -70.35 1.51
C SER A 39 5.86 -70.62 2.70
N SER A 40 4.75 -69.89 2.75
CA SER A 40 3.37 -70.42 2.76
C SER A 40 2.35 -69.33 3.14
N LEU A 41 1.12 -69.48 2.63
CA LEU A 41 -0.11 -68.73 2.94
C LEU A 41 -0.53 -67.61 1.97
N SER A 42 -1.10 -68.05 0.84
CA SER A 42 -2.51 -67.84 0.47
C SER A 42 -3.11 -66.43 0.57
N ASN A 43 -3.32 -65.83 -0.60
CA ASN A 43 -4.40 -64.92 -1.02
C ASN A 43 -5.55 -64.72 0.00
N THR A 44 -5.65 -63.55 0.63
CA THR A 44 -6.93 -62.83 0.79
C THR A 44 -6.71 -61.31 0.79
N THR A 45 -7.29 -60.64 -0.20
CA THR A 45 -7.43 -59.18 -0.25
C THR A 45 -8.52 -58.75 0.73
N LYS A 46 -8.15 -58.19 1.89
CA LYS A 46 -9.06 -57.39 2.70
C LYS A 46 -8.35 -56.10 3.13
N LYS A 47 -8.72 -54.99 2.48
CA LYS A 47 -8.38 -53.65 2.96
C LYS A 47 -8.91 -53.53 4.40
N LEU A 48 -8.03 -53.43 5.38
CA LEU A 48 -8.39 -53.07 6.75
C LEU A 48 -9.08 -51.69 6.68
N LYS A 49 -10.41 -51.66 6.83
CA LYS A 49 -11.11 -50.42 7.15
C LYS A 49 -10.89 -50.16 8.63
N VAL A 50 -10.04 -49.19 8.93
CA VAL A 50 -9.94 -48.62 10.28
C VAL A 50 -11.28 -47.94 10.57
N ALA A 51 -12.09 -48.56 11.43
CA ALA A 51 -13.28 -47.93 11.97
C ALA A 51 -12.85 -47.12 13.20
N PHE A 52 -12.99 -45.80 13.13
CA PHE A 52 -12.85 -44.95 14.31
C PHE A 52 -14.09 -45.14 15.17
N ASP A 53 -13.88 -45.52 16.43
CA ASP A 53 -14.94 -45.75 17.41
C ASP A 53 -15.65 -44.40 17.71
N PRO A 54 -16.99 -44.32 17.60
CA PRO A 54 -17.75 -43.07 17.80
C PRO A 54 -17.68 -42.50 19.22
N ASN A 55 -17.10 -43.22 20.18
CA ASN A 55 -16.85 -42.74 21.54
C ASN A 55 -15.41 -42.22 21.76
N VAL A 56 -14.59 -42.10 20.72
CA VAL A 56 -13.26 -41.50 20.84
C VAL A 56 -13.37 -39.99 20.69
N ASP A 57 -13.27 -39.28 21.82
CA ASP A 57 -13.05 -37.84 21.87
C ASP A 57 -11.65 -37.56 21.31
N VAL A 58 -11.56 -37.32 20.00
CA VAL A 58 -10.32 -36.86 19.35
C VAL A 58 -10.09 -35.42 19.79
N ARG A 59 -9.51 -35.26 20.98
CA ARG A 59 -8.89 -34.01 21.38
C ARG A 59 -7.61 -33.84 20.59
N ILE A 60 -7.67 -33.03 19.54
CA ILE A 60 -6.47 -32.42 18.96
C ILE A 60 -5.85 -31.63 20.11
N VAL A 61 -4.79 -32.16 20.70
CA VAL A 61 -4.12 -31.49 21.81
C VAL A 61 -3.44 -30.27 21.22
N ASP A 62 -3.78 -29.07 21.72
CA ASP A 62 -3.06 -27.85 21.38
C ASP A 62 -1.55 -28.09 21.57
N ASP A 63 -0.75 -27.61 20.62
CA ASP A 63 0.70 -27.75 20.61
C ASP A 63 1.30 -27.46 22.00
N TRP A 64 1.78 -28.49 22.69
CA TRP A 64 2.46 -28.40 24.00
C TRP A 64 3.73 -27.52 23.96
N THR A 65 4.14 -27.09 22.77
CA THR A 65 5.28 -26.24 22.45
C THR A 65 4.97 -24.74 22.50
N GLU A 66 3.70 -24.33 22.66
CA GLU A 66 3.36 -22.89 22.65
C GLU A 66 3.54 -22.25 24.05
N LYS A 67 4.45 -21.27 24.17
CA LYS A 67 4.69 -20.55 25.44
C LYS A 67 3.37 -20.02 26.04
N SER A 68 3.16 -20.22 27.34
CA SER A 68 2.00 -19.70 28.05
C SER A 68 2.02 -18.16 28.09
N PHE A 69 0.84 -17.55 28.16
CA PHE A 69 0.75 -16.08 28.26
C PHE A 69 1.43 -15.55 29.53
N ASP A 70 1.30 -16.25 30.66
CA ASP A 70 1.95 -15.86 31.92
C ASP A 70 3.48 -15.87 31.81
N LEU A 71 4.03 -16.87 31.11
CA LEU A 71 5.47 -16.93 30.84
C LEU A 71 5.92 -15.76 29.97
N VAL A 72 5.22 -15.49 28.86
CA VAL A 72 5.53 -14.35 27.98
C VAL A 72 5.43 -13.02 28.72
N LYS A 73 4.42 -12.86 29.58
CA LYS A 73 4.24 -11.66 30.40
C LYS A 73 5.41 -11.45 31.37
N GLU A 74 5.87 -12.51 32.03
CA GLU A 74 7.04 -12.44 32.91
C GLU A 74 8.34 -12.20 32.14
N GLU A 75 8.54 -12.81 30.96
CA GLU A 75 9.68 -12.54 30.08
C GLU A 75 9.76 -11.05 29.70
N VAL A 76 8.64 -10.47 29.27
CA VAL A 76 8.54 -9.04 28.91
C VAL A 76 8.77 -8.16 30.14
N ARG A 77 8.14 -8.49 31.29
CA ARG A 77 8.32 -7.73 32.53
C ARG A 77 9.79 -7.72 32.96
N LEU A 78 10.43 -8.88 33.05
CA LEU A 78 11.83 -9.01 33.45
C LEU A 78 12.77 -8.34 32.44
N GLY A 79 12.51 -8.51 31.14
CA GLY A 79 13.32 -7.88 30.09
C GLY A 79 13.29 -6.36 30.17
N VAL A 80 12.11 -5.77 30.35
CA VAL A 80 11.96 -4.30 30.48
C VAL A 80 12.55 -3.81 31.81
N GLU A 81 12.19 -4.42 32.94
CA GLU A 81 12.62 -3.94 34.26
C GLU A 81 14.13 -4.09 34.48
N ARG A 82 14.76 -5.18 34.01
CA ARG A 82 16.22 -5.35 34.10
C ARG A 82 16.98 -4.45 33.13
N HIS A 83 16.41 -4.15 31.96
CA HIS A 83 17.02 -3.20 31.02
C HIS A 83 17.04 -1.77 31.59
N LEU A 84 15.99 -1.39 32.33
CA LEU A 84 15.84 -0.08 32.96
C LEU A 84 16.51 0.02 34.33
N ALA A 85 16.98 -1.08 34.90
CA ALA A 85 17.69 -1.08 36.17
C ALA A 85 19.04 -0.35 36.06
N ALA A 86 19.50 0.21 37.17
CA ALA A 86 20.78 0.91 37.25
C ALA A 86 21.88 0.04 37.87
N GLY A 87 23.13 0.25 37.44
CA GLY A 87 24.30 -0.42 37.99
C GLY A 87 24.32 -1.94 37.74
N ASP A 88 24.78 -2.71 38.73
CA ASP A 88 24.99 -4.16 38.62
C ASP A 88 23.68 -4.98 38.48
N GLN A 89 22.52 -4.35 38.68
CA GLN A 89 21.22 -4.98 38.44
C GLN A 89 20.77 -4.92 36.97
N ARG A 90 21.49 -4.16 36.14
CA ARG A 90 21.20 -4.05 34.72
C ARG A 90 21.62 -5.32 33.99
N ASP A 91 20.66 -5.96 33.36
CA ASP A 91 20.87 -7.17 32.56
C ASP A 91 20.03 -7.09 31.29
N ASP A 92 20.72 -6.79 30.19
CA ASP A 92 20.10 -6.62 28.86
C ASP A 92 19.86 -7.97 28.16
N SER A 93 20.23 -9.11 28.75
CA SER A 93 20.17 -10.43 28.09
C SER A 93 18.75 -10.81 27.68
N GLN A 94 17.77 -10.62 28.56
CA GLN A 94 16.36 -10.91 28.25
C GLN A 94 15.78 -9.88 27.28
N TYR A 95 16.17 -8.62 27.42
CA TYR A 95 15.76 -7.56 26.50
C TYR A 95 16.23 -7.83 25.08
N ILE A 96 17.50 -8.22 24.90
CA ILE A 96 18.07 -8.58 23.59
C ILE A 96 17.35 -9.79 23.00
N LYS A 97 17.02 -10.82 23.80
CA LYS A 97 16.23 -11.96 23.34
C LYS A 97 14.84 -11.56 22.85
N LEU A 98 14.18 -10.61 23.52
CA LEU A 98 12.89 -10.06 23.06
C LEU A 98 13.05 -9.37 21.71
N LEU A 99 14.07 -8.52 21.55
CA LEU A 99 14.36 -7.87 20.27
C LEU A 99 14.60 -8.90 19.17
N GLN A 100 15.46 -9.88 19.43
CA GLN A 100 15.77 -10.93 18.45
C GLN A 100 14.54 -11.74 18.06
N THR A 101 13.62 -11.99 18.99
CA THR A 101 12.36 -12.70 18.71
C THR A 101 11.41 -11.87 17.85
N LEU A 102 11.27 -10.57 18.17
CA LEU A 102 10.36 -9.66 17.46
C LEU A 102 10.88 -9.25 16.08
N SER A 103 12.20 -9.17 15.90
CA SER A 103 12.84 -8.78 14.64
C SER A 103 13.09 -9.95 13.69
N GLN A 104 12.62 -11.17 13.99
CA GLN A 104 12.68 -12.27 13.04
C GLN A 104 11.86 -11.96 11.79
N ASP A 105 12.43 -12.24 10.62
CA ASP A 105 11.71 -12.11 9.36
C ASP A 105 10.51 -13.07 9.32
N ALA A 106 9.35 -12.57 8.90
CA ALA A 106 8.10 -13.33 8.92
C ALA A 106 8.07 -14.48 7.89
N GLY A 107 8.98 -14.47 6.91
CA GLY A 107 9.18 -15.57 5.96
C GLY A 107 10.12 -16.67 6.46
N SER A 108 10.83 -16.46 7.57
CA SER A 108 11.76 -17.45 8.14
C SER A 108 11.01 -18.61 8.80
N GLY A 109 11.53 -19.83 8.64
CA GLY A 109 11.01 -21.01 9.36
C GLY A 109 11.18 -20.94 10.88
N GLU A 110 12.03 -20.02 11.37
CA GLU A 110 12.23 -19.74 12.79
C GLU A 110 11.35 -18.60 13.32
N ALA A 111 10.49 -18.02 12.46
CA ALA A 111 9.63 -16.92 12.84
C ALA A 111 8.63 -17.35 13.93
N PRO A 112 8.43 -16.55 14.99
CA PRO A 112 7.44 -16.86 16.01
C PRO A 112 6.03 -16.84 15.41
N SER A 113 5.22 -17.82 15.79
CA SER A 113 3.84 -17.95 15.30
C SER A 113 3.00 -16.69 15.58
N GLY A 114 1.98 -16.46 14.76
CA GLY A 114 1.04 -15.35 14.98
C GLY A 114 0.43 -15.37 16.38
N LYS A 115 0.07 -16.56 16.89
CA LYS A 115 -0.46 -16.74 18.25
C LYS A 115 0.52 -16.30 19.34
N LEU A 116 1.81 -16.66 19.21
CA LEU A 116 2.84 -16.25 20.16
C LEU A 116 3.08 -14.73 20.11
N LEU A 117 3.11 -14.13 18.92
CA LEU A 117 3.30 -12.69 18.79
C LEU A 117 2.10 -11.89 19.32
N LYS A 118 0.86 -12.40 19.28
CA LYS A 118 -0.28 -11.77 19.98
C LYS A 118 -0.02 -11.67 21.48
N LYS A 119 0.51 -12.73 22.10
CA LYS A 119 0.87 -12.75 23.52
C LYS A 119 1.94 -11.70 23.84
N TYR A 120 2.97 -11.58 22.99
CA TYR A 120 4.00 -10.55 23.15
C TYR A 120 3.43 -9.13 23.01
N ILE A 121 2.62 -8.84 21.99
CA ILE A 121 1.99 -7.52 21.82
C ILE A 121 1.15 -7.14 23.05
N LEU A 122 0.34 -8.06 23.56
CA LEU A 122 -0.47 -7.84 24.77
C LEU A 122 0.41 -7.55 26.01
N ALA A 123 1.47 -8.34 26.20
CA ALA A 123 2.38 -8.16 27.34
C ALA A 123 3.18 -6.85 27.26
N ILE A 124 3.62 -6.46 26.05
CA ILE A 124 4.35 -5.22 25.81
C ILE A 124 3.44 -4.00 25.96
N ASP A 125 2.21 -4.07 25.46
CA ASP A 125 1.19 -3.02 25.61
C ASP A 125 0.87 -2.76 27.10
N ALA A 126 0.84 -3.80 27.94
CA ALA A 126 0.69 -3.65 29.39
C ALA A 126 1.85 -2.89 30.07
N LYS A 127 3.00 -2.74 29.38
CA LYS A 127 4.19 -2.00 29.84
C LYS A 127 4.47 -0.75 28.98
N VAL A 128 3.45 -0.24 28.28
CA VAL A 128 3.60 0.91 27.36
C VAL A 128 4.22 2.15 28.02
N SER A 129 3.93 2.41 29.29
CA SER A 129 4.51 3.55 30.03
C SER A 129 6.04 3.49 30.12
N SER A 130 6.62 2.29 30.18
CA SER A 130 8.07 2.08 30.23
C SER A 130 8.74 2.12 28.86
N LEU A 131 7.98 2.01 27.76
CA LEU A 131 8.53 1.99 26.39
C LEU A 131 9.18 3.30 25.96
N GLY A 132 8.92 4.40 26.66
CA GLY A 132 9.65 5.66 26.47
C GLY A 132 11.16 5.43 26.53
N GLU A 133 11.64 4.71 27.55
CA GLU A 133 13.08 4.44 27.71
C GLU A 133 13.55 3.21 26.91
N CYS A 134 12.62 2.38 26.42
CA CYS A 134 12.90 1.18 25.63
C CYS A 134 12.64 1.40 24.12
N GLY A 135 13.26 2.41 23.53
CA GLY A 135 13.02 2.79 22.12
C GLY A 135 13.29 1.67 21.10
N LYS A 136 14.29 0.82 21.33
CA LYS A 136 14.59 -0.33 20.45
C LYS A 136 13.46 -1.37 20.46
N LEU A 137 12.85 -1.61 21.61
CA LEU A 137 11.72 -2.53 21.73
C LEU A 137 10.48 -1.97 21.05
N ALA A 138 10.21 -0.67 21.20
CA ALA A 138 9.14 -0.01 20.46
C ALA A 138 9.36 -0.13 18.95
N ALA A 139 10.56 0.17 18.45
CA ALA A 139 10.91 0.03 17.04
C ALA A 139 10.73 -1.42 16.53
N ALA A 140 11.23 -2.41 17.27
CA ALA A 140 11.08 -3.82 16.90
C ALA A 140 9.60 -4.26 16.79
N VAL A 141 8.71 -3.70 17.62
CA VAL A 141 7.27 -3.96 17.48
C VAL A 141 6.70 -3.21 16.27
N LEU A 142 7.12 -1.96 16.02
CA LEU A 142 6.66 -1.17 14.86
C LEU A 142 7.01 -1.81 13.51
N ASP A 143 8.06 -2.62 13.45
CA ASP A 143 8.54 -3.30 12.24
C ASP A 143 7.89 -4.68 12.01
N LEU A 144 7.00 -5.13 12.90
CA LEU A 144 6.32 -6.42 12.74
C LEU A 144 5.47 -6.46 11.46
N SER A 145 5.50 -7.59 10.74
CA SER A 145 4.60 -7.85 9.60
C SER A 145 3.16 -8.08 10.08
N TRP A 146 2.43 -7.00 10.33
CA TRP A 146 1.10 -7.03 10.96
C TRP A 146 -0.06 -7.03 9.96
N VAL A 147 0.13 -6.40 8.79
CA VAL A 147 -0.92 -6.16 7.79
C VAL A 147 -1.47 -7.43 7.15
N GLY A 148 -0.68 -8.50 7.05
CA GLY A 148 -1.07 -9.78 6.44
C GLY A 148 -1.45 -10.90 7.41
N ARG A 149 -1.61 -10.59 8.70
CA ARG A 149 -2.00 -11.58 9.73
C ARG A 149 -3.51 -11.66 9.92
N ASP A 150 -4.01 -12.47 10.83
CA ASP A 150 -5.45 -12.49 11.13
C ASP A 150 -5.99 -11.18 11.72
N GLU A 151 -7.31 -11.01 11.68
CA GLU A 151 -8.02 -9.80 12.15
C GLU A 151 -7.77 -9.49 13.63
N VAL A 152 -7.64 -10.52 14.48
CA VAL A 152 -7.38 -10.33 15.90
C VAL A 152 -5.99 -9.74 16.11
N PHE A 153 -5.00 -10.22 15.36
CA PHE A 153 -3.65 -9.68 15.38
C PHE A 153 -3.65 -8.20 14.95
N ALA A 154 -4.25 -7.89 13.81
CA ALA A 154 -4.31 -6.52 13.29
C ALA A 154 -5.00 -5.57 14.29
N GLY A 155 -6.10 -6.00 14.91
CA GLY A 155 -6.78 -5.23 15.94
C GLY A 155 -5.93 -4.98 17.19
N LEU A 156 -5.22 -6.00 17.69
CA LEU A 156 -4.29 -5.86 18.82
C LEU A 156 -3.13 -4.92 18.50
N TYR A 157 -2.60 -5.01 17.29
CA TYR A 157 -1.52 -4.15 16.82
C TYR A 157 -1.94 -2.69 16.73
N ILE A 158 -3.09 -2.40 16.13
CA ILE A 158 -3.62 -1.03 16.04
C ILE A 158 -3.91 -0.44 17.43
N ARG A 159 -4.42 -1.27 18.35
CA ARG A 159 -4.61 -0.87 19.75
C ARG A 159 -3.26 -0.51 20.38
N PHE A 160 -2.23 -1.34 20.21
CA PHE A 160 -0.88 -1.04 20.69
C PHE A 160 -0.32 0.26 20.10
N LEU A 161 -0.42 0.48 18.78
CA LEU A 161 0.02 1.73 18.15
C LEU A 161 -0.63 2.95 18.83
N THR A 162 -1.91 2.82 19.16
CA THR A 162 -2.66 3.92 19.78
C THR A 162 -2.30 4.11 21.25
N SER A 163 -2.09 3.03 22.01
CA SER A 163 -1.54 3.09 23.37
C SER A 163 -0.15 3.76 23.38
N LEU A 164 0.71 3.39 22.43
CA LEU A 164 2.07 3.93 22.32
C LEU A 164 2.05 5.42 21.97
N ALA A 165 1.23 5.81 21.00
CA ALA A 165 1.08 7.20 20.57
C ALA A 165 0.49 8.10 21.67
N THR A 166 -0.44 7.58 22.48
CA THR A 166 -1.06 8.32 23.60
C THR A 166 -0.14 8.42 24.81
N ALA A 167 0.62 7.37 25.12
CA ALA A 167 1.58 7.37 26.23
C ALA A 167 2.86 8.16 25.91
N HIS A 168 3.34 8.09 24.67
CA HIS A 168 4.65 8.59 24.26
C HIS A 168 4.59 9.29 22.91
N SER A 169 4.32 10.60 22.93
CA SER A 169 4.16 11.42 21.72
C SER A 169 5.36 11.40 20.76
N LYS A 170 6.56 11.09 21.26
CA LYS A 170 7.79 10.99 20.46
C LYS A 170 7.77 9.89 19.39
N PHE A 171 6.94 8.86 19.55
CA PHE A 171 6.83 7.78 18.55
C PHE A 171 5.80 8.09 17.46
N ILE A 172 4.95 9.12 17.63
CA ILE A 172 3.92 9.46 16.65
C ILE A 172 4.50 9.69 15.24
N PRO A 173 5.62 10.41 15.04
CA PRO A 173 6.21 10.57 13.72
C PRO A 173 6.59 9.23 13.07
N SER A 174 7.25 8.34 13.81
CA SER A 174 7.67 7.02 13.31
C SER A 174 6.49 6.11 13.00
N ILE A 175 5.44 6.14 13.84
CA ILE A 175 4.20 5.40 13.59
C ILE A 175 3.55 5.88 12.28
N MET A 176 3.39 7.20 12.11
CA MET A 176 2.78 7.75 10.90
C MET A 176 3.62 7.49 9.66
N GLN A 177 4.94 7.61 9.77
CA GLN A 177 5.87 7.31 8.68
C GLN A 177 5.74 5.85 8.22
N SER A 178 5.76 4.90 9.16
CA SER A 178 5.60 3.47 8.86
C SER A 178 4.24 3.18 8.19
N LEU A 179 3.15 3.76 8.70
CA LEU A 179 1.82 3.58 8.10
C LEU A 179 1.72 4.16 6.68
N VAL A 180 2.25 5.36 6.45
CA VAL A 180 2.19 6.05 5.15
C VAL A 180 3.14 5.39 4.14
N ALA A 181 4.28 4.86 4.58
CA ALA A 181 5.22 4.13 3.72
C ALA A 181 4.54 2.97 2.96
N HIS A 182 3.57 2.30 3.60
CA HIS A 182 2.81 1.23 2.96
C HIS A 182 2.03 1.69 1.72
N PHE A 183 1.64 2.97 1.60
CA PHE A 183 0.88 3.45 0.44
C PHE A 183 1.63 3.25 -0.89
N ALA A 184 2.96 3.33 -0.87
CA ALA A 184 3.80 3.02 -2.02
C ALA A 184 4.42 1.62 -1.95
N ARG A 185 4.85 1.19 -0.76
CA ARG A 185 5.72 0.02 -0.55
C ARG A 185 5.03 -1.07 0.29
N LEU A 186 3.93 -1.61 -0.22
CA LEU A 186 3.25 -2.76 0.40
C LEU A 186 3.20 -3.92 -0.60
N PRO A 187 4.11 -4.89 -0.53
CA PRO A 187 4.13 -5.99 -1.50
C PRO A 187 2.98 -6.97 -1.23
N ALA A 188 2.47 -7.61 -2.30
CA ALA A 188 1.41 -8.63 -2.17
C ALA A 188 1.86 -9.85 -1.34
N SER A 189 3.16 -10.13 -1.32
CA SER A 189 3.77 -11.19 -0.50
C SER A 189 3.58 -10.96 1.00
N SER A 190 3.40 -9.72 1.47
CA SER A 190 3.13 -9.43 2.88
C SER A 190 1.84 -10.08 3.39
N GLY A 191 0.90 -10.39 2.51
CA GLY A 191 -0.35 -11.09 2.82
C GLY A 191 -0.23 -12.61 2.81
N ARG A 192 0.92 -13.16 2.41
CA ARG A 192 1.14 -14.62 2.24
C ARG A 192 2.17 -15.11 3.25
N LEU A 193 1.84 -15.01 4.54
CA LEU A 193 2.71 -15.43 5.63
C LEU A 193 2.61 -16.93 5.90
N ALA A 194 3.72 -17.56 6.31
CA ALA A 194 3.75 -18.98 6.61
C ALA A 194 2.85 -19.32 7.82
N GLY A 195 1.95 -20.30 7.65
CA GLY A 195 1.05 -20.76 8.72
C GLY A 195 -0.16 -19.85 8.98
N GLU A 196 -0.32 -18.77 8.20
CA GLU A 196 -1.47 -17.86 8.29
C GLU A 196 -2.35 -17.99 7.04
N ASN A 197 -3.61 -17.58 7.15
CA ASN A 197 -4.49 -17.51 5.99
C ASN A 197 -4.08 -16.34 5.08
N PRO A 198 -4.00 -16.52 3.75
CA PRO A 198 -3.67 -15.44 2.84
C PRO A 198 -4.62 -14.26 2.96
N VAL A 199 -4.05 -13.06 3.06
CA VAL A 199 -4.78 -11.78 3.09
C VAL A 199 -4.53 -11.05 1.78
N ASP A 200 -5.58 -10.62 1.12
CA ASP A 200 -5.50 -9.84 -0.11
C ASP A 200 -4.99 -8.42 0.15
N ARG A 201 -4.35 -7.83 -0.87
CA ARG A 201 -3.72 -6.51 -0.76
C ARG A 201 -4.73 -5.39 -0.42
N ALA A 202 -5.97 -5.49 -0.88
CA ALA A 202 -7.00 -4.50 -0.59
C ALA A 202 -7.41 -4.50 0.90
N THR A 203 -7.52 -5.68 1.52
CA THR A 203 -7.72 -5.80 2.97
C THR A 203 -6.54 -5.23 3.75
N MET A 204 -5.30 -5.51 3.32
CA MET A 204 -4.11 -4.95 3.97
C MET A 204 -4.13 -3.40 3.97
N PHE A 205 -4.43 -2.77 2.83
CA PHE A 205 -4.59 -1.32 2.77
C PHE A 205 -5.73 -0.80 3.65
N THR A 206 -6.85 -1.53 3.69
CA THR A 206 -7.98 -1.17 4.56
C THR A 206 -7.58 -1.15 6.03
N ARG A 207 -6.74 -2.10 6.46
CA ARG A 207 -6.18 -2.12 7.82
C ARG A 207 -5.25 -0.94 8.09
N VAL A 208 -4.39 -0.57 7.14
CA VAL A 208 -3.52 0.62 7.25
C VAL A 208 -4.36 1.89 7.42
N HIS A 209 -5.37 2.11 6.56
CA HIS A 209 -6.25 3.27 6.69
C HIS A 209 -7.07 3.26 7.99
N MET A 210 -7.51 2.08 8.46
CA MET A 210 -8.18 1.95 9.75
C MET A 210 -7.28 2.37 10.91
N ALA A 211 -6.00 1.99 10.89
CA ALA A 211 -5.02 2.40 11.89
C ALA A 211 -4.86 3.94 11.92
N ILE A 212 -4.67 4.56 10.75
CA ILE A 212 -4.54 6.01 10.62
C ILE A 212 -5.81 6.70 11.15
N ARG A 213 -7.00 6.23 10.77
CA ARG A 213 -8.28 6.82 11.22
C ARG A 213 -8.44 6.75 12.75
N ILE A 214 -8.07 5.63 13.36
CA ILE A 214 -8.14 5.47 14.82
C ILE A 214 -7.16 6.41 15.51
N LEU A 215 -5.92 6.52 15.01
CA LEU A 215 -4.91 7.43 15.54
C LEU A 215 -5.34 8.89 15.43
N LEU A 216 -5.87 9.32 14.28
CA LEU A 216 -6.39 10.68 14.09
C LEU A 216 -7.51 11.02 15.09
N ARG A 217 -8.37 10.05 15.42
CA ARG A 217 -9.46 10.24 16.38
C ARG A 217 -8.97 10.34 17.82
N GLN A 218 -7.91 9.61 18.18
CA GLN A 218 -7.48 9.44 19.58
C GLN A 218 -6.27 10.31 19.97
N VAL A 219 -5.50 10.78 19.00
CA VAL A 219 -4.22 11.47 19.24
C VAL A 219 -4.25 12.85 18.57
N PRO A 220 -4.34 13.96 19.32
CA PRO A 220 -4.50 15.30 18.74
C PRO A 220 -3.39 15.72 17.77
N SER A 221 -2.14 15.31 18.02
CA SER A 221 -0.99 15.64 17.17
C SER A 221 -0.82 14.71 15.95
N ALA A 222 -1.69 13.70 15.78
CA ALA A 222 -1.63 12.77 14.67
C ALA A 222 -1.81 13.44 13.31
N SER A 223 -2.70 14.44 13.21
CA SER A 223 -2.98 15.12 11.94
C SER A 223 -1.74 15.83 11.39
N ALA A 224 -1.02 16.58 12.24
CA ALA A 224 0.23 17.23 11.86
C ALA A 224 1.36 16.23 11.54
N ALA A 225 1.40 15.08 12.23
CA ALA A 225 2.37 14.02 11.92
C ALA A 225 2.05 13.32 10.60
N LEU A 226 0.77 13.07 10.30
CA LEU A 226 0.32 12.53 9.02
C LEU A 226 0.68 13.47 7.87
N ALA A 227 0.42 14.78 8.01
CA ALA A 227 0.82 15.78 7.02
C ALA A 227 2.32 15.74 6.67
N ARG A 228 3.18 15.63 7.70
CA ARG A 228 4.63 15.48 7.50
C ARG A 228 4.99 14.14 6.84
N ALA A 229 4.39 13.04 7.30
CA ALA A 229 4.63 11.72 6.72
C ALA A 229 4.22 11.66 5.24
N MET A 230 3.08 12.24 4.86
CA MET A 230 2.61 12.29 3.48
C MET A 230 3.60 13.00 2.54
N LYS A 231 4.31 14.02 3.03
CA LYS A 231 5.36 14.71 2.28
C LYS A 231 6.68 13.94 2.24
N GLY A 232 7.09 13.38 3.38
CA GLY A 232 8.37 12.68 3.53
C GLY A 232 8.42 11.33 2.83
N GLU A 233 7.29 10.62 2.78
CA GLU A 233 7.16 9.30 2.14
C GLU A 233 6.68 9.37 0.69
N PHE A 234 6.57 10.59 0.13
CA PHE A 234 6.17 10.76 -1.27
C PHE A 234 7.19 10.05 -2.19
N PRO A 235 6.76 9.16 -3.10
CA PRO A 235 7.68 8.40 -3.93
C PRO A 235 8.65 9.28 -4.73
N ASN A 236 9.90 8.85 -4.81
CA ASN A 236 10.96 9.55 -5.54
C ASN A 236 10.91 9.24 -7.05
N ASP A 237 11.85 9.81 -7.80
CA ASP A 237 11.91 9.68 -9.25
C ASP A 237 12.20 8.25 -9.73
N LEU A 238 12.77 7.40 -8.86
CA LEU A 238 13.04 5.99 -9.12
C LEU A 238 11.81 5.08 -8.88
N ALA A 239 10.76 5.58 -8.24
CA ALA A 239 9.55 4.79 -8.01
C ALA A 239 8.88 4.42 -9.34
N THR A 240 8.25 3.26 -9.41
CA THR A 240 7.47 2.86 -10.60
C THR A 240 6.26 3.76 -10.79
N THR A 241 5.76 3.88 -12.02
CA THR A 241 4.56 4.70 -12.30
C THR A 241 3.39 4.26 -11.43
N ARG A 242 3.25 2.94 -11.28
CA ARG A 242 2.19 2.33 -10.49
C ARG A 242 2.26 2.70 -9.02
N SER A 243 3.40 2.53 -8.37
CA SER A 243 3.56 2.88 -6.95
C SER A 243 3.40 4.39 -6.70
N TYR A 244 3.86 5.21 -7.65
CA TYR A 244 3.69 6.67 -7.65
C TYR A 244 2.21 7.10 -7.67
N VAL A 245 1.43 6.56 -8.61
CA VAL A 245 -0.02 6.85 -8.74
C VAL A 245 -0.79 6.23 -7.57
N GLN A 246 -0.44 5.01 -7.14
CA GLN A 246 -1.09 4.36 -5.99
C GLN A 246 -0.94 5.18 -4.71
N TYR A 247 0.25 5.72 -4.44
CA TYR A 247 0.49 6.57 -3.28
C TYR A 247 -0.48 7.75 -3.24
N GLN A 248 -0.64 8.45 -4.37
CA GLN A 248 -1.55 9.59 -4.49
C GLN A 248 -3.03 9.20 -4.32
N LYS A 249 -3.45 8.03 -4.84
CA LYS A 249 -4.80 7.49 -4.59
C LYS A 249 -5.05 7.28 -3.09
N HIS A 250 -4.06 6.77 -2.36
CA HIS A 250 -4.16 6.64 -0.91
C HIS A 250 -4.19 8.00 -0.19
N LEU A 251 -3.46 9.01 -0.67
CA LEU A 251 -3.59 10.37 -0.14
C LEU A 251 -5.01 10.91 -0.33
N LEU A 252 -5.60 10.76 -1.52
CA LEU A 252 -6.98 11.18 -1.77
C LEU A 252 -7.97 10.43 -0.87
N ARG A 253 -7.77 9.12 -0.64
CA ARG A 253 -8.56 8.35 0.34
C ARG A 253 -8.40 8.88 1.77
N CYS A 254 -7.23 9.42 2.15
CA CYS A 254 -7.06 10.11 3.43
C CYS A 254 -7.95 11.35 3.54
N ALA A 255 -8.12 12.10 2.45
CA ALA A 255 -8.95 13.30 2.43
C ALA A 255 -10.44 13.01 2.75
N ASP A 256 -10.92 11.80 2.49
CA ASP A 256 -12.31 11.39 2.80
C ASP A 256 -12.57 11.31 4.32
N TYR A 257 -11.55 10.99 5.12
CA TYR A 257 -11.70 10.84 6.57
C TYR A 257 -10.91 11.85 7.40
N ALA A 258 -10.07 12.67 6.76
CA ALA A 258 -9.36 13.80 7.34
C ALA A 258 -9.57 15.05 6.46
N PRO A 259 -10.81 15.59 6.42
CA PRO A 259 -11.15 16.72 5.53
C PRO A 259 -10.30 17.96 5.80
N GLU A 260 -9.80 18.14 7.02
CA GLU A 260 -8.88 19.24 7.38
C GLU A 260 -7.54 19.16 6.64
N LEU A 261 -7.13 17.97 6.17
CA LEU A 261 -5.89 17.77 5.40
C LEU A 261 -6.13 17.81 3.88
N LYS A 262 -7.39 17.85 3.42
CA LYS A 262 -7.74 17.81 2.00
C LYS A 262 -7.04 18.90 1.18
N ALA A 263 -7.01 20.12 1.71
CA ALA A 263 -6.34 21.24 1.04
C ALA A 263 -4.84 20.98 0.87
N GLU A 264 -4.19 20.50 1.93
CA GLU A 264 -2.77 20.17 1.93
C GLU A 264 -2.45 18.98 1.02
N ILE A 265 -3.26 17.93 1.02
CA ILE A 265 -3.11 16.75 0.15
C ILE A 265 -3.14 17.15 -1.32
N LEU A 266 -4.17 17.90 -1.73
CA LEU A 266 -4.29 18.34 -3.13
C LEU A 266 -3.16 19.30 -3.51
N SER A 267 -2.68 20.11 -2.56
CA SER A 267 -1.52 20.97 -2.77
C SER A 267 -0.25 20.15 -3.00
N ILE A 268 0.00 19.11 -2.21
CA ILE A 268 1.14 18.19 -2.39
C ILE A 268 1.09 17.54 -3.77
N ILE A 269 -0.06 16.99 -4.16
CA ILE A 269 -0.25 16.34 -5.46
C ILE A 269 -0.02 17.34 -6.60
N THR A 270 -0.59 18.54 -6.52
CA THR A 270 -0.44 19.54 -7.58
C THR A 270 1.00 20.05 -7.69
N GLN A 271 1.69 20.27 -6.57
CA GLN A 271 3.11 20.66 -6.59
C GLN A 271 3.98 19.57 -7.23
N ARG A 272 3.68 18.29 -6.99
CA ARG A 272 4.40 17.17 -7.60
C ARG A 272 4.10 17.04 -9.09
N LEU A 273 2.86 17.24 -9.51
CA LEU A 273 2.49 17.34 -10.93
C LEU A 273 3.28 18.45 -11.64
N VAL A 274 3.30 19.66 -11.07
CA VAL A 274 4.05 20.79 -11.63
C VAL A 274 5.55 20.49 -11.68
N SER A 275 6.12 19.89 -10.62
CA SER A 275 7.53 19.53 -10.57
C SER A 275 7.92 18.57 -11.70
N ILE A 276 7.12 17.52 -11.94
CA ILE A 276 7.41 16.54 -12.99
C ILE A 276 7.25 17.18 -14.37
N ASP A 277 6.22 17.99 -14.60
CA ASP A 277 6.01 18.69 -15.87
C ASP A 277 7.19 19.61 -16.23
N VAL A 278 7.69 20.38 -15.26
CA VAL A 278 8.88 21.22 -15.46
C VAL A 278 10.13 20.39 -15.72
N GLN A 279 10.33 19.28 -15.00
CA GLN A 279 11.46 18.38 -15.22
C GLN A 279 11.44 17.78 -16.63
N ILE A 280 10.28 17.28 -17.09
CA ILE A 280 10.14 16.73 -18.45
C ILE A 280 10.56 17.75 -19.50
N GLN A 281 10.20 19.03 -19.32
CA GLN A 281 10.57 20.07 -20.28
C GLN A 281 12.07 20.32 -20.32
N LEU A 282 12.71 20.42 -19.15
CA LEU A 282 14.17 20.59 -19.08
C LEU A 282 14.88 19.39 -19.69
N ASP A 283 14.43 18.18 -19.36
CA ASP A 283 15.03 16.95 -19.88
C ASP A 283 14.86 16.85 -21.40
N ILE A 284 13.73 17.28 -21.98
CA ILE A 284 13.51 17.30 -23.43
C ILE A 284 14.37 18.37 -24.12
N GLU A 285 14.51 19.56 -23.53
CA GLU A 285 15.36 20.63 -24.07
C GLU A 285 16.85 20.24 -24.08
N ASP A 286 17.25 19.34 -23.18
CA ASP A 286 18.62 18.80 -23.10
C ASP A 286 18.86 17.59 -24.03
N LEU A 287 17.83 17.06 -24.71
CA LEU A 287 17.96 15.95 -25.66
C LEU A 287 18.34 16.45 -27.07
N GLU A 288 19.11 15.64 -27.80
CA GLU A 288 19.38 15.87 -29.22
C GLU A 288 18.09 15.70 -30.07
N GLU A 289 17.98 16.46 -31.18
CA GLU A 289 16.78 16.53 -32.04
C GLU A 289 16.29 15.13 -32.53
N GLU A 290 17.22 14.20 -32.80
CA GLU A 290 16.88 12.82 -33.20
C GLU A 290 16.28 11.99 -32.04
N ALA A 291 16.70 12.25 -30.80
CA ALA A 291 16.17 11.58 -29.62
C ALA A 291 14.76 12.10 -29.26
N GLU A 292 14.51 13.39 -29.49
CA GLU A 292 13.19 14.00 -29.33
C GLU A 292 12.15 13.36 -30.27
N GLU A 293 12.49 13.15 -31.55
CA GLU A 293 11.59 12.48 -32.51
C GLU A 293 11.23 11.04 -32.06
N ARG A 294 12.17 10.32 -31.44
CA ARG A 294 11.95 8.96 -30.92
C ARG A 294 11.04 8.93 -29.69
N LEU A 295 10.99 9.99 -28.88
CA LEU A 295 9.99 10.13 -27.80
C LEU A 295 8.58 10.23 -28.38
N LEU A 296 8.41 11.06 -29.41
CA LEU A 296 7.10 11.38 -29.99
C LEU A 296 6.50 10.21 -30.78
N GLN A 297 7.32 9.44 -31.50
CA GLN A 297 6.83 8.36 -32.36
C GLN A 297 6.26 7.17 -31.56
N GLN A 298 6.83 6.82 -30.40
CA GLN A 298 6.47 5.59 -29.68
C GLN A 298 5.22 5.70 -28.81
N GLN A 299 4.75 6.92 -28.49
CA GLN A 299 3.47 7.13 -27.77
C GLN A 299 2.24 6.67 -28.58
N THR A 300 2.36 6.55 -29.90
CA THR A 300 1.23 6.15 -30.76
C THR A 300 0.94 4.64 -30.75
N GLY A 301 1.83 3.81 -30.19
CA GLY A 301 1.74 2.34 -30.25
C GLY A 301 1.11 1.65 -29.03
N HIS A 302 0.70 2.37 -27.99
CA HIS A 302 0.20 1.78 -26.72
C HIS A 302 -1.22 2.23 -26.34
N LYS A 303 -2.07 2.51 -27.32
CA LYS A 303 -3.52 2.61 -27.07
C LYS A 303 -4.20 1.26 -27.29
N GLY A 304 -4.52 0.58 -26.18
CA GLY A 304 -5.62 -0.39 -26.17
C GLY A 304 -5.29 -1.74 -25.54
N GLN A 305 -5.46 -1.84 -24.23
CA GLN A 305 -6.11 -2.98 -23.60
C GLN A 305 -6.62 -2.57 -22.22
N PRO A 306 -7.92 -2.71 -21.92
CA PRO A 306 -8.42 -2.55 -20.56
C PRO A 306 -7.83 -3.69 -19.72
N ALA A 307 -7.07 -3.35 -18.69
CA ALA A 307 -6.57 -4.30 -17.71
C ALA A 307 -7.76 -4.87 -16.93
N GLU A 308 -8.30 -5.99 -17.40
CA GLU A 308 -9.09 -6.85 -16.53
C GLU A 308 -8.17 -7.40 -15.45
N ALA A 309 -8.65 -7.25 -14.21
CA ALA A 309 -7.96 -7.60 -13.00
C ALA A 309 -7.69 -9.10 -12.92
N GLU A 310 -6.44 -9.52 -13.15
CA GLU A 310 -5.90 -10.73 -12.55
C GLU A 310 -4.61 -10.41 -11.78
N ASP A 311 -4.62 -10.82 -10.53
CA ASP A 311 -3.72 -10.54 -9.40
C ASP A 311 -2.34 -11.20 -9.55
N SER A 312 -1.63 -10.89 -10.65
CA SER A 312 -0.20 -11.21 -10.83
C SER A 312 0.62 -9.94 -10.65
N ASP A 313 0.63 -9.46 -9.41
CA ASP A 313 0.96 -8.10 -8.99
C ASP A 313 2.45 -7.90 -8.58
N ASP A 314 3.41 -8.24 -9.46
CA ASP A 314 4.83 -7.86 -9.22
C ASP A 314 5.68 -7.69 -10.49
N SER A 315 5.13 -7.91 -11.69
CA SER A 315 5.84 -7.58 -12.93
C SER A 315 5.54 -6.14 -13.32
N ASP A 316 6.08 -5.19 -12.55
CA ASP A 316 6.20 -3.82 -13.04
C ASP A 316 7.13 -3.88 -14.27
N ILE A 317 6.59 -3.65 -15.47
CA ILE A 317 7.36 -3.54 -16.72
C ILE A 317 8.33 -2.34 -16.69
N ASP A 318 8.21 -1.51 -15.65
CA ASP A 318 9.10 -0.42 -15.26
C ASP A 318 10.36 -0.92 -14.51
N SER A 319 10.50 -2.22 -14.24
CA SER A 319 11.72 -2.78 -13.64
C SER A 319 12.87 -2.63 -14.64
N VAL A 320 13.79 -1.73 -14.31
CA VAL A 320 15.11 -1.59 -14.91
C VAL A 320 15.75 -2.98 -15.04
N SER A 321 15.66 -3.58 -16.22
CA SER A 321 16.41 -4.80 -16.54
C SER A 321 17.88 -4.46 -16.36
N GLU A 322 18.54 -5.10 -15.40
CA GLU A 322 19.98 -5.04 -15.06
C GLU A 322 20.90 -5.55 -16.20
N SER A 323 20.48 -5.40 -17.45
CA SER A 323 21.34 -5.51 -18.62
C SER A 323 21.80 -4.11 -19.01
N GLU A 324 22.52 -3.45 -18.08
CA GLU A 324 23.10 -2.11 -18.28
C GLU A 324 24.32 -2.11 -19.23
N GLU A 325 24.82 -3.27 -19.65
CA GLU A 325 26.11 -3.35 -20.35
C GLU A 325 26.06 -2.92 -21.82
N THR A 326 24.89 -2.58 -22.37
CA THR A 326 24.75 -2.19 -23.80
C THR A 326 23.83 -1.00 -24.09
N VAL A 327 23.36 -0.26 -23.09
CA VAL A 327 22.43 0.87 -23.28
C VAL A 327 23.22 2.19 -23.34
N THR A 328 22.99 3.02 -24.35
CA THR A 328 23.64 4.34 -24.42
C THR A 328 23.09 5.28 -23.34
N GLU A 329 23.85 6.30 -22.93
CA GLU A 329 23.39 7.30 -21.97
C GLU A 329 22.09 7.98 -22.43
N ASP A 330 21.96 8.24 -23.73
CA ASP A 330 20.75 8.84 -24.30
C ASP A 330 19.54 7.91 -24.20
N GLU A 331 19.72 6.60 -24.39
CA GLU A 331 18.63 5.62 -24.21
C GLU A 331 18.18 5.53 -22.75
N GLN A 332 19.09 5.69 -21.78
CA GLN A 332 18.72 5.75 -20.36
C GLN A 332 17.92 7.02 -20.07
N ARG A 333 18.39 8.19 -20.51
CA ARG A 333 17.67 9.47 -20.37
C ARG A 333 16.28 9.40 -21.01
N LEU A 334 16.18 8.80 -22.20
CA LEU A 334 14.90 8.60 -22.88
C LEU A 334 13.91 7.78 -22.06
N ARG A 335 14.38 6.72 -21.40
CA ARG A 335 13.55 5.87 -20.52
C ARG A 335 13.10 6.64 -19.28
N GLU A 336 13.97 7.44 -18.67
CA GLU A 336 13.63 8.28 -17.52
C GLU A 336 12.57 9.33 -17.87
N VAL A 337 12.71 10.01 -19.02
CA VAL A 337 11.71 10.97 -19.51
C VAL A 337 10.37 10.28 -19.73
N ARG A 338 10.36 9.09 -20.34
CA ARG A 338 9.12 8.31 -20.53
C ARG A 338 8.46 7.94 -19.21
N LEU A 339 9.23 7.53 -18.21
CA LEU A 339 8.72 7.22 -16.87
C LEU A 339 8.12 8.46 -16.21
N LYS A 340 8.77 9.62 -16.34
CA LYS A 340 8.25 10.92 -15.86
C LYS A 340 6.93 11.27 -16.54
N VAL A 341 6.84 11.12 -17.87
CA VAL A 341 5.60 11.35 -18.64
C VAL A 341 4.48 10.43 -18.17
N ALA A 342 4.74 9.13 -18.00
CA ALA A 342 3.73 8.18 -17.51
C ALA A 342 3.22 8.52 -16.10
N LYS A 343 4.11 8.98 -15.20
CA LYS A 343 3.74 9.48 -13.87
C LYS A 343 2.89 10.75 -13.93
N MET A 344 3.25 11.68 -14.82
CA MET A 344 2.50 12.93 -15.03
C MET A 344 1.08 12.63 -15.55
N ASP A 345 0.96 11.81 -16.60
CA ASP A 345 -0.32 11.42 -17.19
C ASP A 345 -1.20 10.69 -16.16
N GLY A 346 -0.65 9.71 -15.46
CA GLY A 346 -1.38 9.00 -14.40
C GLY A 346 -1.82 9.90 -13.24
N THR A 347 -1.09 10.99 -12.97
CA THR A 347 -1.48 12.01 -11.99
C THR A 347 -2.59 12.90 -12.53
N LEU A 348 -2.50 13.34 -13.79
CA LEU A 348 -3.53 14.14 -14.46
C LEU A 348 -4.85 13.37 -14.55
N ASP A 349 -4.82 12.11 -15.01
CA ASP A 349 -6.01 11.25 -15.11
C ASP A 349 -6.72 11.12 -13.76
N MET A 350 -5.95 10.89 -12.69
CA MET A 350 -6.49 10.81 -11.33
C MET A 350 -7.12 12.13 -10.87
N LEU A 351 -6.48 13.28 -11.15
CA LEU A 351 -7.03 14.58 -10.79
C LEU A 351 -8.28 14.91 -11.61
N PHE A 352 -8.32 14.55 -12.90
CA PHE A 352 -9.53 14.66 -13.71
C PHE A 352 -10.66 13.81 -13.12
N GLU A 353 -10.40 12.55 -12.80
CA GLU A 353 -11.38 11.65 -12.17
C GLU A 353 -11.89 12.22 -10.84
N TYR A 354 -10.98 12.75 -10.01
CA TYR A 354 -11.32 13.31 -8.71
C TYR A 354 -12.17 14.59 -8.81
N TYR A 355 -11.79 15.54 -9.67
CA TYR A 355 -12.48 16.83 -9.77
C TYR A 355 -13.79 16.75 -10.59
N THR A 356 -13.91 15.80 -11.52
CA THR A 356 -15.09 15.65 -12.39
C THR A 356 -16.41 15.64 -11.63
N PRO A 357 -16.68 14.71 -10.68
CA PRO A 357 -17.94 14.70 -9.96
C PRO A 357 -18.12 15.92 -9.05
N LEU A 358 -17.02 16.49 -8.53
CA LEU A 358 -17.05 17.65 -7.63
C LEU A 358 -17.41 18.95 -8.35
N ILE A 359 -16.99 19.10 -9.61
CA ILE A 359 -17.22 20.30 -10.41
C ILE A 359 -18.49 20.19 -11.24
N GLN A 360 -18.75 19.04 -11.88
CA GLN A 360 -19.93 18.86 -12.75
C GLN A 360 -21.23 18.75 -11.96
N ASN A 361 -21.22 18.07 -10.81
CA ASN A 361 -22.41 17.93 -9.95
C ASN A 361 -22.39 18.91 -8.77
N GLY A 362 -21.38 19.77 -8.68
CA GLY A 362 -21.20 20.72 -7.60
C GLY A 362 -22.15 21.91 -7.69
N PRO A 363 -22.11 22.81 -6.68
CA PRO A 363 -22.84 24.06 -6.72
C PRO A 363 -22.29 24.97 -7.83
N ARG A 364 -22.89 26.15 -7.97
CA ARG A 364 -22.41 27.19 -8.89
C ARG A 364 -20.91 27.46 -8.67
N ALA A 365 -20.22 27.81 -9.75
CA ALA A 365 -18.79 28.07 -9.82
C ALA A 365 -18.21 28.86 -8.62
N GLU A 366 -18.91 29.93 -8.20
CA GLU A 366 -18.51 30.84 -7.11
C GLU A 366 -18.56 30.18 -5.72
N LEU A 367 -19.43 29.18 -5.54
CA LEU A 367 -19.65 28.46 -4.29
C LEU A 367 -19.02 27.06 -4.30
N ASN A 368 -18.34 26.70 -5.38
CA ASN A 368 -17.74 25.38 -5.55
C ASN A 368 -16.32 25.38 -5.00
N ASP A 369 -16.15 24.91 -3.77
CA ASP A 369 -14.85 24.86 -3.08
C ASP A 369 -13.79 24.09 -3.89
N ALA A 370 -14.17 23.03 -4.60
CA ALA A 370 -13.23 22.26 -5.42
C ALA A 370 -12.72 23.07 -6.61
N TYR A 371 -13.60 23.85 -7.26
CA TYR A 371 -13.21 24.74 -8.35
C TYR A 371 -12.39 25.93 -7.85
N GLN A 372 -12.79 26.55 -6.73
CA GLN A 372 -12.03 27.63 -6.11
C GLN A 372 -10.63 27.18 -5.70
N GLN A 373 -10.51 25.97 -5.14
CA GLN A 373 -9.22 25.38 -4.81
C GLN A 373 -8.37 25.14 -6.06
N LEU A 374 -8.95 24.63 -7.15
CA LEU A 374 -8.24 24.46 -8.42
C LEU A 374 -7.73 25.79 -8.99
N LEU A 375 -8.52 26.86 -8.92
CA LEU A 375 -8.10 28.21 -9.31
C LEU A 375 -6.97 28.75 -8.42
N SER A 376 -7.04 28.50 -7.11
CA SER A 376 -5.95 28.85 -6.19
C SER A 376 -4.67 28.10 -6.52
N HIS A 377 -4.74 26.80 -6.77
CA HIS A 377 -3.57 26.01 -7.16
C HIS A 377 -3.00 26.45 -8.51
N PHE A 378 -3.85 26.84 -9.46
CA PHE A 378 -3.40 27.44 -10.71
C PHE A 378 -2.56 28.69 -10.45
N ALA A 379 -3.08 29.63 -9.65
CA ALA A 379 -2.39 30.88 -9.37
C ALA A 379 -1.10 30.70 -8.54
N THR A 380 -1.08 29.75 -7.60
CA THR A 380 0.05 29.56 -6.67
C THR A 380 1.14 28.62 -7.19
N PHE A 381 0.76 27.56 -7.92
CA PHE A 381 1.70 26.51 -8.32
C PHE A 381 1.87 26.40 -9.83
N ILE A 382 0.79 26.45 -10.62
CA ILE A 382 0.88 26.18 -12.07
C ILE A 382 1.41 27.40 -12.82
N LEU A 383 0.77 28.56 -12.67
CA LEU A 383 1.09 29.79 -13.41
C LEU A 383 2.52 30.31 -13.17
N PRO A 384 3.07 30.32 -11.94
CA PRO A 384 4.43 30.81 -11.72
C PRO A 384 5.52 29.92 -12.35
N ASN A 385 5.17 28.68 -12.69
CA ASN A 385 6.09 27.71 -13.27
C ASN A 385 5.81 27.56 -14.77
N ARG A 386 6.87 27.37 -15.57
CA ARG A 386 6.75 27.09 -17.00
C ARG A 386 6.24 25.66 -17.21
N THR A 387 4.96 25.43 -16.96
CA THR A 387 4.29 24.13 -17.16
C THR A 387 3.73 24.02 -18.58
N ARG A 388 3.77 22.83 -19.18
CA ARG A 388 3.18 22.55 -20.51
C ARG A 388 1.90 21.74 -20.41
N HIS A 389 1.75 20.94 -19.36
CA HIS A 389 0.68 19.96 -19.24
C HIS A 389 -0.21 20.19 -18.01
N ALA A 390 0.35 20.59 -16.87
CA ALA A 390 -0.39 20.75 -15.62
C ALA A 390 -1.56 21.75 -15.75
N GLN A 391 -1.41 22.79 -16.58
CA GLN A 391 -2.44 23.79 -16.84
C GLN A 391 -3.69 23.24 -17.56
N PHE A 392 -3.58 22.11 -18.28
CA PHE A 392 -4.76 21.49 -18.89
C PHE A 392 -5.79 21.04 -17.86
N LEU A 393 -5.36 20.78 -16.62
CA LEU A 393 -6.28 20.48 -15.52
C LEU A 393 -7.27 21.62 -15.30
N VAL A 394 -6.78 22.85 -15.11
CA VAL A 394 -7.66 24.01 -14.91
C VAL A 394 -8.40 24.37 -16.19
N PHE A 395 -7.75 24.33 -17.36
CA PHE A 395 -8.42 24.65 -18.62
C PHE A 395 -9.62 23.74 -18.90
N HIS A 396 -9.46 22.44 -18.66
CA HIS A 396 -10.52 21.46 -18.82
C HIS A 396 -11.76 21.81 -17.99
N PHE A 397 -11.59 22.11 -16.71
CA PHE A 397 -12.72 22.44 -15.84
C PHE A 397 -13.28 23.85 -16.11
N SER A 398 -12.42 24.81 -16.44
CA SER A 398 -12.83 26.18 -16.78
C SER A 398 -13.72 26.27 -18.02
N GLN A 399 -13.60 25.33 -18.97
CA GLN A 399 -14.43 25.31 -20.19
C GLN A 399 -15.73 24.50 -20.06
N THR A 400 -16.01 23.88 -18.90
CA THR A 400 -17.21 23.05 -18.74
C THR A 400 -18.51 23.85 -18.72
N LEU A 401 -18.49 25.06 -18.15
CA LEU A 401 -19.66 25.95 -18.05
C LEU A 401 -19.23 27.43 -18.24
N PRO A 402 -20.09 28.29 -18.81
CA PRO A 402 -19.77 29.72 -19.01
C PRO A 402 -19.37 30.47 -17.73
N GLN A 403 -19.95 30.08 -16.59
CA GLN A 403 -19.64 30.65 -15.27
C GLN A 403 -18.21 30.28 -14.83
N HIS A 404 -17.77 29.04 -15.06
CA HIS A 404 -16.39 28.62 -14.79
C HIS A 404 -15.42 29.43 -15.64
N THR A 405 -15.71 29.59 -16.93
CA THR A 405 -14.88 30.38 -17.85
C THR A 405 -14.75 31.83 -17.40
N THR A 406 -15.86 32.42 -16.94
CA THR A 406 -15.88 33.81 -16.47
C THR A 406 -15.02 33.98 -15.22
N LEU A 407 -15.14 33.09 -14.23
CA LEU A 407 -14.31 33.14 -13.01
C LEU A 407 -12.83 32.92 -13.31
N PHE A 408 -12.51 31.98 -14.20
CA PHE A 408 -11.13 31.75 -14.60
C PHE A 408 -10.53 32.99 -15.28
N ALA A 409 -11.27 33.59 -16.23
CA ALA A 409 -10.85 34.83 -16.89
C ALA A 409 -10.68 35.99 -15.89
N GLN A 410 -11.59 36.14 -14.93
CA GLN A 410 -11.47 37.14 -13.86
C GLN A 410 -10.23 36.90 -12.98
N GLN A 411 -9.92 35.65 -12.66
CA GLN A 411 -8.71 35.31 -11.90
C GLN A 411 -7.44 35.66 -12.69
N CYS A 412 -7.37 35.31 -13.98
CA CYS A 412 -6.26 35.69 -14.86
C CYS A 412 -6.11 37.21 -14.97
N LEU A 413 -7.21 37.94 -15.17
CA LEU A 413 -7.20 39.41 -15.21
C LEU A 413 -6.73 40.02 -13.89
N SER A 414 -7.20 39.49 -12.75
CA SER A 414 -6.75 39.94 -11.44
C SER A 414 -5.24 39.79 -11.29
N ILE A 415 -4.67 38.64 -11.66
CA ILE A 415 -3.23 38.39 -11.59
C ILE A 415 -2.47 39.33 -12.55
N ALA A 416 -2.92 39.47 -13.79
CA ALA A 416 -2.29 40.32 -14.79
C ALA A 416 -2.23 41.81 -14.38
N PHE A 417 -3.23 42.29 -13.64
CA PHE A 417 -3.29 43.69 -13.18
C PHE A 417 -2.89 43.90 -11.71
N GLN A 418 -2.46 42.85 -11.00
CA GLN A 418 -2.01 42.99 -9.61
C GLN A 418 -0.69 43.77 -9.54
N PRO A 419 -0.65 44.94 -8.88
CA PRO A 419 0.56 45.77 -8.83
C PRO A 419 1.73 45.09 -8.11
N SER A 420 1.41 44.25 -7.12
CA SER A 420 2.36 43.49 -6.30
C SER A 420 2.89 42.22 -6.97
N ALA A 421 2.28 41.75 -8.06
CA ALA A 421 2.77 40.57 -8.78
C ALA A 421 4.04 40.92 -9.57
N SER A 422 4.97 39.97 -9.68
CA SER A 422 6.19 40.18 -10.46
C SER A 422 5.86 40.40 -11.94
N THR A 423 6.66 41.20 -12.64
CA THR A 423 6.44 41.46 -14.06
C THR A 423 6.44 40.18 -14.89
N SER A 424 7.26 39.20 -14.54
CA SER A 424 7.27 37.89 -15.19
C SER A 424 5.93 37.16 -15.04
N ILE A 425 5.32 37.17 -13.85
CA ILE A 425 4.01 36.51 -13.62
C ILE A 425 2.87 37.25 -14.34
N ARG A 426 2.97 38.56 -14.53
CA ARG A 426 1.93 39.34 -15.24
C ARG A 426 1.97 39.19 -16.76
N LEU A 427 3.15 38.88 -17.31
CA LEU A 427 3.36 38.75 -18.76
C LEU A 427 3.25 37.31 -19.25
N HIS A 428 3.39 36.34 -18.35
CA HIS A 428 3.28 34.90 -18.61
C HIS A 428 1.84 34.42 -18.49
#